data_AF-A0A2R4LXY6-F1
#
_entry.id   AF-A0A2R4LXY6-F1
#
_cell.length_a   1.000
_cell.length_b   1.000
_cell.length_c   1.000
_cell.angle_alpha   90.00
_cell.angle_beta   90.00
_cell.angle_gamma   90.00
#
_symmetry.space_group_name_H-M   'P 1'
#
loop_
_entity.id
_entity.type
_entity.pdbx_description
1 polymer ?
#
loop_
_entity_poly.entity_id
_entity_poly.type
_entity_poly.pdbx_seq_one_letter_code
_entity_poly.pdbx_strand_id
1 'polypeptide(L)'
;MPRLPLSAPHLQYNYFRLGPTRLFEALRGPHFTLLAYGPGAAADLAAVAWAGQGAPLKRVAIDAGPGAFSDLCLADAAGSFREGYGVDQSVLLLIRPDGYIATFAVHDRVATIENFAARVTAQA
;
A
#
# COMPACT_ATOMS: atom_id res chain seq x y z
N MET A 1 22.13 -27.21 -26.50
CA MET A 1 22.34 -25.90 -25.85
C MET A 1 20.98 -25.23 -25.69
N PRO A 2 20.45 -25.03 -24.47
CA PRO A 2 19.16 -24.38 -24.31
C PRO A 2 19.34 -22.87 -24.46
N ARG A 3 18.55 -22.27 -25.35
CA ARG A 3 18.41 -20.82 -25.50
C ARG A 3 17.65 -20.27 -24.30
N LEU A 4 18.26 -19.31 -23.59
CA LEU A 4 17.60 -18.46 -22.61
C LEU A 4 16.45 -17.69 -23.29
N PRO A 5 15.24 -17.63 -22.70
CA PRO A 5 14.22 -16.73 -23.20
C PRO A 5 14.53 -15.28 -22.76
N LEU A 6 14.74 -14.47 -23.79
CA LEU A 6 14.31 -13.08 -23.97
C LEU A 6 13.80 -12.34 -22.72
N SER A 7 14.56 -11.32 -22.32
CA SER A 7 14.21 -10.13 -21.54
C SER A 7 12.77 -10.03 -21.01
N ALA A 8 12.61 -10.26 -19.71
CA ALA A 8 11.49 -9.68 -18.97
C ALA A 8 11.58 -8.15 -19.08
N PRO A 9 10.47 -7.44 -19.38
CA PRO A 9 10.49 -5.99 -19.51
C PRO A 9 10.94 -5.37 -18.20
N HIS A 10 11.94 -4.52 -18.33
CA HIS A 10 12.51 -3.61 -17.35
C HIS A 10 11.40 -2.80 -16.68
N LEU A 11 10.75 -3.35 -15.66
CA LEU A 11 10.01 -2.58 -14.67
C LEU A 11 11.06 -1.82 -13.87
N GLN A 12 11.39 -0.63 -14.38
CA GLN A 12 12.16 0.32 -13.61
C GLN A 12 11.27 0.76 -12.45
N TYR A 13 11.42 0.08 -11.31
CA TYR A 13 10.75 0.45 -10.08
C TYR A 13 11.23 1.85 -9.72
N ASN A 14 10.42 2.85 -10.04
CA ASN A 14 10.69 4.24 -9.68
C ASN A 14 10.44 4.37 -8.17
N TYR A 15 11.45 4.01 -7.39
CA TYR A 15 11.47 4.29 -5.97
C TYR A 15 11.63 5.78 -5.76
N PHE A 16 10.58 6.41 -5.23
CA PHE A 16 10.69 7.78 -4.75
C PHE A 16 11.05 7.74 -3.27
N ARG A 17 12.07 8.51 -2.88
CA ARG A 17 12.32 8.78 -1.45
C ARG A 17 11.06 9.37 -0.82
N LEU A 18 10.68 8.86 0.34
CA LEU A 18 9.65 9.46 1.18
C LEU A 18 10.07 10.86 1.60
N GLY A 19 9.15 11.79 1.41
CA GLY A 19 9.19 13.12 2.03
C GLY A 19 7.78 13.46 2.50
N PRO A 20 7.61 14.33 3.51
CA PRO A 20 6.31 14.66 4.08
C PRO A 20 5.30 15.09 3.00
N THR A 21 5.74 15.94 2.07
CA THR A 21 4.94 16.42 0.95
C THR A 21 4.52 15.29 0.00
N ARG A 22 5.42 14.32 -0.28
CA ARG A 22 5.18 13.25 -1.25
C ARG A 22 4.18 12.22 -0.75
N LEU A 23 4.30 11.80 0.51
CA LEU A 23 3.30 10.90 1.11
C LEU A 23 1.95 11.60 1.16
N PHE A 24 1.91 12.84 1.65
CA PHE A 24 0.67 13.60 1.72
C PHE A 24 0.02 13.78 0.35
N GLU A 25 0.78 14.11 -0.69
CA GLU A 25 0.29 14.15 -2.08
C GLU A 25 -0.21 12.80 -2.58
N ALA A 26 0.46 11.70 -2.22
CA ALA A 26 0.01 10.37 -2.58
C ALA A 26 -1.33 10.00 -1.94
N LEU A 27 -1.64 10.53 -0.75
CA LEU A 27 -2.88 10.29 -0.04
C LEU A 27 -4.03 11.21 -0.47
N ARG A 28 -3.75 12.33 -1.15
CA ARG A 28 -4.80 13.25 -1.62
C ARG A 28 -5.57 12.67 -2.80
N GLY A 29 -6.90 12.76 -2.72
CA GLY A 29 -7.80 12.50 -3.84
C GLY A 29 -9.10 11.84 -3.38
N PRO A 30 -10.09 11.68 -4.26
CA PRO A 30 -11.37 11.03 -3.95
C PRO A 30 -11.24 9.49 -3.93
N HIS A 31 -10.16 8.96 -3.36
CA HIS A 31 -9.83 7.54 -3.35
C HIS A 31 -9.47 7.08 -1.94
N PHE A 32 -9.74 5.81 -1.65
CA PHE A 32 -9.11 5.16 -0.52
C PHE A 32 -7.65 4.87 -0.87
N THR A 33 -6.78 4.83 0.13
CA THR A 33 -5.41 4.37 -0.06
C THR A 33 -5.16 3.14 0.80
N LEU A 34 -4.83 2.02 0.15
CA LEU A 34 -4.28 0.85 0.81
C LEU A 34 -2.76 0.97 0.79
N LEU A 35 -2.17 1.20 1.96
CA LEU A 35 -0.75 1.41 2.13
C LEU A 35 -0.13 0.21 2.83
N ALA A 36 0.85 -0.40 2.20
CA ALA A 36 1.69 -1.43 2.81
C ALA A 36 3.05 -0.84 3.20
N TYR A 37 3.49 -1.10 4.42
CA TYR A 37 4.85 -0.86 4.85
C TYR A 37 5.56 -2.20 5.06
N GLY A 38 6.73 -2.37 4.45
CA GLY A 38 7.55 -3.58 4.52
C GLY A 38 7.11 -4.69 3.54
N PRO A 39 8.01 -5.65 3.27
CA PRO A 39 7.82 -6.67 2.24
C PRO A 39 6.67 -7.64 2.55
N GLY A 40 6.44 -7.96 3.83
CA GLY A 40 5.38 -8.88 4.23
C GLY A 40 3.98 -8.32 3.94
N ALA A 41 3.77 -7.03 4.16
CA ALA A 41 2.49 -6.36 3.86
C ALA A 41 2.36 -6.02 2.37
N ALA A 42 3.47 -5.84 1.66
CA ALA A 42 3.42 -5.57 0.23
C ALA A 42 2.88 -6.74 -0.58
N ALA A 43 3.16 -7.98 -0.16
CA ALA A 43 2.56 -9.17 -0.75
C ALA A 43 1.01 -9.17 -0.59
N ASP A 44 0.51 -8.60 0.51
CA ASP A 44 -0.92 -8.56 0.81
C ASP A 44 -1.69 -7.53 -0.05
N LEU A 45 -1.01 -6.53 -0.63
CA LEU A 45 -1.66 -5.52 -1.49
C LEU A 45 -2.43 -6.14 -2.66
N ALA A 46 -1.88 -7.20 -3.26
CA ALA A 46 -2.49 -7.92 -4.37
C ALA A 46 -3.64 -8.83 -3.91
N ALA A 47 -3.57 -9.34 -2.68
CA ALA A 47 -4.55 -10.26 -2.13
C ALA A 47 -5.84 -9.57 -1.69
N VAL A 48 -5.79 -8.28 -1.32
CA VAL A 48 -6.98 -7.52 -0.92
C VAL A 48 -7.95 -7.35 -2.10
N ALA A 49 -9.12 -7.96 -1.97
CA ALA A 49 -10.29 -7.74 -2.81
C ALA A 49 -11.04 -6.50 -2.32
N TRP A 50 -10.94 -5.41 -3.09
CA TRP A 50 -11.60 -4.15 -2.74
C TRP A 50 -13.07 -4.15 -3.12
N ALA A 51 -13.95 -4.08 -2.12
CA ALA A 51 -15.40 -4.09 -2.31
C ALA A 51 -16.06 -2.70 -2.25
N GLY A 52 -15.29 -1.61 -2.25
CA GLY A 52 -15.76 -0.25 -1.88
C GLY A 52 -16.67 0.49 -2.86
N GLN A 53 -17.75 -0.13 -3.35
CA GLN A 53 -18.89 0.45 -4.10
C GLN A 53 -18.58 1.69 -4.96
N GLY A 54 -17.57 1.60 -5.85
CA GLY A 54 -17.25 2.65 -6.81
C GLY A 54 -16.24 3.71 -6.34
N ALA A 55 -15.85 3.71 -5.06
CA ALA A 55 -14.70 4.49 -4.62
C ALA A 55 -13.40 3.79 -5.06
N PRO A 56 -12.53 4.44 -5.85
CA PRO A 56 -11.29 3.84 -6.29
C PRO A 56 -10.35 3.55 -5.10
N LEU A 57 -9.57 2.48 -5.23
CA LEU A 57 -8.52 2.13 -4.27
C LEU A 57 -7.16 2.34 -4.91
N LYS A 58 -6.35 3.21 -4.31
CA LYS A 58 -4.95 3.39 -4.64
C LYS A 58 -4.09 2.49 -3.76
N ARG A 59 -3.15 1.77 -4.33
CA ARG A 59 -2.20 0.89 -3.64
C ARG A 59 -0.84 1.55 -3.54
N VAL A 60 -0.36 1.79 -2.33
CA VAL A 60 0.95 2.38 -2.05
C VAL A 60 1.80 1.38 -1.29
N ALA A 61 3.05 1.23 -1.71
CA ALA A 61 4.03 0.39 -1.05
C ALA A 61 5.17 1.26 -0.50
N ILE A 62 5.59 1.03 0.73
CA ILE A 62 6.76 1.65 1.36
C ILE A 62 7.69 0.53 1.80
N ASP A 63 8.98 0.60 1.45
CA ASP A 63 9.99 -0.38 1.83
C ASP A 63 9.60 -1.84 1.52
N ALA A 64 8.86 -2.02 0.44
CA ALA A 64 8.29 -3.30 0.05
C ALA A 64 9.31 -4.26 -0.61
N GLY A 65 10.48 -3.76 -0.96
CA GLY A 65 11.42 -4.48 -1.81
C GLY A 65 10.98 -4.52 -3.29
N PRO A 66 11.79 -5.17 -4.14
CA PRO A 66 11.54 -5.24 -5.58
C PRO A 66 10.28 -6.05 -5.89
N GLY A 67 9.50 -5.62 -6.88
CA GLY A 67 8.36 -6.41 -7.38
C GLY A 67 7.03 -6.15 -6.70
N ALA A 68 6.94 -5.18 -5.78
CA ALA A 68 5.71 -4.88 -5.08
C ALA A 68 4.56 -4.52 -6.04
N PHE A 69 3.40 -5.16 -5.84
CA PHE A 69 2.18 -4.86 -6.59
C PHE A 69 1.55 -3.57 -6.04
N SER A 70 1.93 -2.43 -6.60
CA SER A 70 1.50 -1.10 -6.14
C SER A 70 1.46 -0.09 -7.28
N ASP A 71 0.59 0.91 -7.15
CA ASP A 71 0.53 2.07 -8.05
C ASP A 71 1.69 3.04 -7.79
N LEU A 72 2.20 3.04 -6.55
CA LEU A 72 3.31 3.88 -6.12
C LEU A 72 4.17 3.12 -5.11
N CYS A 73 5.47 3.04 -5.39
CA CYS A 73 6.45 2.47 -4.47
C CYS A 73 7.39 3.57 -3.95
N LEU A 74 7.53 3.65 -2.63
CA LEU A 74 8.34 4.62 -1.94
C LEU A 74 9.37 3.92 -1.03
N ALA A 75 10.40 4.66 -0.64
CA ALA A 75 11.42 4.20 0.31
C ALA A 75 11.48 5.12 1.54
N ASP A 76 11.41 4.56 2.75
CA ASP A 76 11.51 5.30 4.01
C ASP A 76 12.96 5.45 4.44
N ALA A 77 13.78 6.01 3.55
CA ALA A 77 15.23 6.12 3.74
C ALA A 77 15.63 6.94 4.99
N ALA A 78 14.74 7.82 5.47
CA ALA A 78 14.96 8.63 6.66
C ALA A 78 14.32 8.05 7.93
N GLY A 79 13.58 6.93 7.84
CA GLY A 79 12.86 6.34 8.97
C GLY A 79 11.68 7.17 9.49
N SER A 80 11.28 8.24 8.78
CA SER A 80 10.27 9.17 9.26
C SER A 80 8.87 8.57 9.26
N PHE A 81 8.58 7.64 8.34
CA PHE A 81 7.32 6.89 8.38
C PHE A 81 7.34 5.91 9.55
N ARG A 82 8.44 5.16 9.72
CA ARG A 82 8.67 4.24 10.83
C ARG A 82 8.44 4.91 12.19
N GLU A 83 9.08 6.06 12.40
CA GLU A 83 9.02 6.83 13.64
C GLU A 83 7.65 7.50 13.82
N GLY A 84 7.11 8.14 12.78
CA GLY A 84 5.85 8.88 12.87
C GLY A 84 4.62 8.00 13.07
N TYR A 85 4.61 6.79 12.50
CA TYR A 85 3.51 5.84 12.65
C TYR A 85 3.77 4.76 13.71
N GLY A 86 4.97 4.74 14.31
CA GLY A 86 5.34 3.77 15.35
C GLY A 86 5.34 2.32 14.85
N VAL A 87 5.72 2.11 13.60
CA VAL A 87 5.69 0.78 12.95
C VAL A 87 7.09 0.18 12.96
N ASP A 88 7.26 -1.01 13.50
CA ASP A 88 8.55 -1.73 13.54
C ASP A 88 8.55 -2.99 12.65
N GLN A 89 7.40 -3.30 12.08
CA GLN A 89 7.14 -4.52 11.34
C GLN A 89 6.23 -4.26 10.14
N SER A 90 6.00 -5.30 9.33
CA SER A 90 5.14 -5.20 8.16
C SER A 90 3.69 -4.91 8.56
N VAL A 91 3.11 -3.86 7.98
CA VAL A 91 1.77 -3.40 8.33
C VAL A 91 1.00 -2.96 7.08
N LEU A 92 -0.31 -3.15 7.14
CA LEU A 92 -1.26 -2.72 6.12
C LEU A 92 -2.20 -1.67 6.71
N LEU A 93 -2.29 -0.51 6.07
CA LEU A 93 -3.12 0.61 6.49
C LEU A 93 -4.15 0.90 5.40
N LEU A 94 -5.39 1.15 5.81
CA LEU A 94 -6.40 1.74 4.94
C LEU A 94 -6.59 3.19 5.35
N ILE A 95 -6.47 4.09 4.39
CA ILE A 95 -6.62 5.54 4.59
C ILE A 95 -7.82 6.01 3.76
N ARG A 96 -8.68 6.82 4.37
CA ARG A 96 -9.88 7.37 3.77
C ARG A 96 -9.53 8.54 2.82
N PRO A 97 -10.45 8.92 1.90
CA PRO A 97 -10.25 10.08 1.03
C PRO A 97 -10.02 11.41 1.76
N ASP A 98 -10.43 11.53 3.03
CA ASP A 98 -10.21 12.70 3.89
C ASP A 98 -8.85 12.68 4.61
N GLY A 99 -8.02 11.66 4.36
CA GLY A 99 -6.67 11.54 4.92
C GLY A 99 -6.60 10.86 6.29
N TYR A 100 -7.72 10.44 6.87
CA TYR A 100 -7.73 9.71 8.15
C TYR A 100 -7.49 8.21 7.96
N ILE A 101 -6.77 7.60 8.91
CA ILE A 101 -6.59 6.15 8.97
C ILE A 101 -7.95 5.51 9.32
N ALA A 102 -8.47 4.69 8.41
CA ALA A 102 -9.70 3.92 8.58
C ALA A 102 -9.44 2.64 9.38
N THR A 103 -8.36 1.93 9.03
CA THR A 103 -7.93 0.74 9.78
C THR A 103 -6.42 0.51 9.63
N PHE A 104 -5.87 -0.20 10.60
CA PHE A 104 -4.46 -0.51 10.75
C PHE A 104 -4.34 -1.99 11.14
N ALA A 105 -3.60 -2.77 10.36
CA ALA A 105 -3.52 -4.21 10.55
C ALA A 105 -2.06 -4.69 10.46
N VAL A 106 -1.62 -5.34 11.54
CA VAL A 106 -0.31 -5.99 11.64
C VAL A 106 -0.42 -7.50 11.39
N HIS A 107 -1.53 -8.09 11.85
CA HIS A 107 -1.88 -9.51 11.72
C HIS A 107 -3.17 -9.63 10.91
N ASP A 108 -3.41 -10.80 10.30
CA ASP A 108 -4.62 -11.07 9.51
C ASP A 108 -4.99 -9.92 8.57
N ARG A 109 -3.97 -9.34 7.93
CA ARG A 109 -4.02 -7.98 7.35
C ARG A 109 -5.07 -7.87 6.27
N VAL A 110 -5.09 -8.82 5.34
CA VAL A 110 -6.06 -8.90 4.25
C VAL A 110 -7.48 -8.99 4.81
N ALA A 111 -7.75 -9.96 5.68
CA ALA A 111 -9.07 -10.17 6.27
C ALA A 111 -9.55 -8.94 7.06
N THR A 112 -8.67 -8.28 7.80
CA THR A 112 -8.99 -7.07 8.55
C THR A 112 -9.44 -5.93 7.63
N ILE A 113 -8.72 -5.71 6.54
CA ILE A 113 -9.02 -4.66 5.55
C ILE A 113 -10.35 -4.96 4.84
N GLU A 114 -10.54 -6.19 4.38
CA GLU A 114 -11.75 -6.60 3.66
C GLU A 114 -12.99 -6.53 4.57
N ASN A 115 -12.88 -6.97 5.82
CA ASN A 115 -13.96 -6.86 6.80
C ASN A 115 -14.33 -5.39 7.07
N PHE A 116 -13.35 -4.49 7.12
CA PHE A 116 -13.63 -3.06 7.25
C PHE A 116 -14.33 -2.52 5.99
N ALA A 117 -13.83 -2.84 4.80
CA ALA A 117 -14.43 -2.43 3.54
C ALA A 117 -15.89 -2.91 3.41
N ALA A 118 -16.18 -4.14 3.83
CA ALA A 118 -17.53 -4.71 3.87
C ALA A 118 -18.48 -3.97 4.84
N ARG A 119 -17.96 -3.37 5.93
CA ARG A 119 -18.78 -2.62 6.89
C ARG A 119 -19.07 -1.20 6.42
N VAL A 120 -18.09 -0.53 5.82
CA VAL A 120 -18.30 0.82 5.26
C VAL A 120 -19.32 0.78 4.11
N THR A 121 -19.39 -0.34 3.41
CA THR A 121 -20.36 -0.57 2.33
C THR A 121 -21.76 -0.94 2.82
N ALA A 122 -21.92 -1.49 4.03
CA ALA A 122 -23.21 -1.80 4.61
C ALA A 122 -23.93 -0.58 5.24
N GLN A 123 -23.20 0.53 5.44
CA GLN A 123 -23.69 1.72 6.13
C GLN A 123 -24.05 2.89 5.18
N ALA A 124 -23.89 2.70 3.87
CA ALA A 124 -24.15 3.72 2.83
C ALA A 124 -25.50 3.51 2.14
#